data_AF-A0A1V0ACS0-F1
#
_entry.id   AF-A0A1V0ACS0-F1
#
_cell.length_a   1.000
_cell.length_b   1.000
_cell.length_c   1.000
_cell.angle_alpha   90.00
_cell.angle_beta   90.00
_cell.angle_gamma   90.00
#
_symmetry.space_group_name_H-M   'P 1'
#
loop_
_entity.id
_entity.type
_entity.pdbx_description
1 polymer ?
#
loop_
_entity_poly.entity_id
_entity_poly.type
_entity_poly.pdbx_seq_one_letter_code
_entity_poly.pdbx_strand_id
1 'polypeptide(L)' 'MADIAFRANAEDERIIRTALREGERPSDVLRRALRLLQREIWHDRLVSGSFRSIEGLPDEH' A
#
# COMPACT_ATOMS: atom_id res chain seq x y z
N MET A 1 2.12 18.53 -9.02
CA MET A 1 1.27 17.40 -8.56
C MET A 1 0.99 16.54 -9.78
N ALA A 2 1.34 15.25 -9.77
CA ALA A 2 1.05 14.37 -10.89
C ALA A 2 -0.41 13.92 -10.80
N ASP A 3 -1.16 14.06 -11.90
CA ASP A 3 -2.54 13.58 -11.98
C ASP A 3 -2.53 12.14 -12.52
N ILE A 4 -3.20 11.24 -11.82
CA ILE A 4 -3.34 9.84 -12.21
C ILE A 4 -4.82 9.59 -12.43
N ALA A 5 -5.19 9.30 -13.67
CA ALA A 5 -6.56 8.95 -14.02
C ALA A 5 -6.91 7.56 -13.47
N PHE A 6 -7.95 7.47 -12.65
CA PHE A 6 -8.49 6.21 -12.14
C PHE A 6 -9.82 5.91 -12.84
N ARG A 7 -9.84 4.84 -13.63
CA ARG A 7 -11.05 4.38 -14.32
C ARG A 7 -11.74 3.32 -13.46
N ALA A 8 -12.60 3.79 -12.56
CA ALA A 8 -13.38 2.92 -11.69
C ALA A 8 -14.32 2.01 -12.50
N ASN A 9 -14.40 0.74 -12.10
CA ASN A 9 -15.49 -0.15 -12.50
C ASN A 9 -16.64 -0.09 -11.47
N ALA A 10 -17.75 -0.77 -11.76
CA ALA A 10 -18.95 -0.73 -10.90
C ALA A 10 -18.69 -1.25 -9.47
N GLU A 11 -17.77 -2.20 -9.31
CA GLU A 11 -17.40 -2.74 -8.00
C GLU A 11 -16.48 -1.77 -7.25
N ASP A 12 -15.53 -1.14 -7.93
CA ASP A 12 -14.69 -0.09 -7.35
C ASP A 12 -15.56 1.06 -6.82
N GLU A 13 -16.56 1.50 -7.61
CA GLU A 13 -17.53 2.51 -7.19
C GLU A 13 -18.32 2.09 -5.95
N ARG A 14 -18.70 0.81 -5.86
CA ARG A 14 -19.40 0.26 -4.70
C ARG A 14 -18.50 0.30 -3.47
N ILE A 15 -17.26 -0.17 -3.58
CA ILE A 15 -16.27 -0.14 -2.51
C ILE A 15 -16.01 1.29 -2.05
N ILE A 16 -15.78 2.22 -2.98
CA ILE A 16 -15.52 3.63 -2.68
C ILE A 16 -16.70 4.25 -1.94
N ARG A 17 -17.94 4.02 -2.39
CA ARG A 17 -19.15 4.54 -1.72
C ARG A 17 -19.31 3.98 -0.32
N THR A 18 -19.10 2.69 -0.11
CA THR A 18 -19.19 2.07 1.22
C THR A 18 -18.09 2.56 2.16
N ALA A 19 -16.90 2.85 1.64
CA ALA A 19 -15.76 3.31 2.42
C ALA A 19 -15.73 4.83 2.65
N LEU A 20 -16.59 5.60 1.97
CA LEU A 20 -16.68 7.06 2.07
C LEU A 20 -17.16 7.48 3.46
N ARG A 21 -16.46 8.43 4.08
CA ARG A 21 -16.90 9.07 5.33
C ARG A 21 -17.41 10.47 5.07
N GLU A 22 -18.17 11.03 6.01
CA GLU A 22 -18.68 12.39 5.90
C GLU A 22 -17.54 13.41 5.66
N GLY A 23 -17.70 14.23 4.61
CA GLY A 23 -16.70 15.21 4.20
C GLY A 23 -15.51 14.68 3.41
N GLU A 24 -15.38 13.35 3.20
CA GLU A 24 -14.30 12.78 2.37
C GLU A 24 -14.66 12.83 0.88
N ARG A 25 -13.67 13.09 0.03
CA ARG A 25 -13.79 12.89 -1.42
C ARG A 25 -13.37 11.46 -1.78
N PRO A 26 -13.82 10.92 -2.94
CA PRO A 26 -13.34 9.63 -3.44
C PRO A 26 -11.81 9.52 -3.51
N SER A 27 -11.11 10.62 -3.83
CA SER A 27 -9.65 10.68 -3.82
C SER A 27 -9.03 10.45 -2.44
N ASP A 28 -9.71 10.87 -1.36
CA ASP A 28 -9.22 10.69 0.01
C ASP A 28 -9.35 9.23 0.44
N VAL A 29 -10.44 8.57 0.04
CA VAL A 29 -10.63 7.12 0.20
C VAL A 29 -9.54 6.35 -0.54
N LEU A 30 -9.28 6.68 -1.81
CA LEU A 30 -8.22 6.05 -2.61
C LEU A 30 -6.84 6.25 -1.96
N ARG A 31 -6.53 7.46 -1.47
CA ARG A 31 -5.28 7.73 -0.73
C ARG A 31 -5.17 6.88 0.53
N ARG A 32 -6.25 6.71 1.28
CA ARG A 32 -6.28 5.85 2.48
C ARG A 32 -6.03 4.38 2.13
N ALA A 33 -6.66 3.89 1.07
CA ALA A 33 -6.46 2.53 0.57
C ALA A 33 -5.01 2.30 0.13
N LEU A 34 -4.42 3.23 -0.63
CA LEU A 34 -3.01 3.14 -1.04
C LEU A 34 -2.05 3.09 0.15
N ARG A 35 -2.32 3.85 1.22
CA ARG A 35 -1.51 3.81 2.45
C ARG A 35 -1.64 2.47 3.20
N LEU A 36 -2.80 1.83 3.14
CA LEU A 36 -2.99 0.48 3.69
C LEU A 36 -2.18 -0.53 2.89
N LEU A 37 -2.32 -0.52 1.55
CA LEU A 37 -1.55 -1.39 0.66
C LEU A 37 -0.03 -1.19 0.83
N GLN A 38 0.42 0.06 0.99
CA GLN A 38 1.83 0.34 1.27
C GLN A 38 2.32 -0.36 2.55
N ARG A 39 1.51 -0.38 3.61
CA ARG A 39 1.87 -1.08 4.87
C ARG A 39 1.93 -2.59 4.68
N GLU A 40 1.01 -3.16 3.91
CA GLU A 40 1.01 -4.60 3.60
C GLU A 40 2.25 -5.00 2.79
N ILE A 41 2.62 -4.20 1.78
CA ILE A 41 3.84 -4.42 1.00
C ILE A 41 5.08 -4.37 1.91
N TRP A 42 5.12 -3.44 2.88
CA TRP A 42 6.21 -3.38 3.86
C TRP A 42 6.25 -4.62 4.75
N HIS A 43 5.10 -5.08 5.22
CA HIS A 43 5.01 -6.29 6.04
C HIS A 43 5.48 -7.53 5.26
N ASP A 44 5.01 -7.70 4.03
CA ASP A 44 5.43 -8.80 3.14
C ASP A 44 6.94 -8.78 2.86
N ARG A 45 7.52 -7.60 2.65
CA ARG A 45 8.98 -7.45 2.48
C ARG A 45 9.77 -7.77 3.75
N LEU A 46 9.25 -7.49 4.94
CA LEU A 46 9.92 -7.82 6.20
C LEU A 46 9.84 -9.32 6.51
N VAL A 47 8.68 -9.93 6.26
CA VAL A 47 8.48 -11.37 6.40
C VAL A 47 9.33 -12.14 5.39
N SER A 48 9.33 -11.71 4.12
CA SER A 48 10.16 -12.30 3.06
C SER A 48 11.65 -11.95 3.19
N GLY A 49 11.97 -10.82 3.84
CA GLY A 49 13.33 -10.32 4.08
C GLY A 49 14.03 -10.94 5.30
N SER A 50 13.31 -11.66 6.16
CA SER A 50 13.93 -12.38 7.29
C SER A 50 14.77 -13.60 6.86
N PHE A 51 14.82 -13.93 5.57
CA PHE A 51 15.68 -14.98 5.00
C PHE A 51 16.86 -14.48 4.16
N ARG A 52 17.20 -13.18 4.20
CA ARG A 52 18.53 -12.76 3.77
C ARG A 52 19.39 -12.52 4.99
N SER A 53 19.86 -13.64 5.55
CA SER A 53 20.93 -13.64 6.53
C SER A 53 22.05 -12.75 6.02
N ILE A 54 22.57 -11.91 6.91
CA ILE A 54 23.80 -11.16 6.72
C ILE A 54 24.94 -12.21 6.79
N GLU A 55 25.06 -13.04 5.76
CA GLU A 55 26.21 -13.92 5.54
C GLU A 55 27.21 -13.11 4.73
N GLY A 56 28.14 -12.48 5.44
CA GLY A 56 29.20 -11.69 4.82
C GLY A 56 29.88 -10.66 5.72
N LEU A 57 29.94 -10.89 7.04
CA LEU A 57 30.99 -10.26 7.83
C LEU A 57 32.22 -11.18 7.73
N PRO A 58 33.30 -10.78 7.03
CA PRO A 58 34.51 -11.59 7.01
C PRO A 58 35.13 -11.58 8.40
N ASP A 59 35.47 -12.76 8.91
CA ASP A 59 36.30 -12.93 10.10
C ASP A 59 37.63 -12.20 9.89
N GLU A 60 37.88 -11.19 10.71
CA GLU A 60 39.13 -10.46 10.77
C GLU A 60 40.13 -11.31 11.58
N HIS A 61 41.10 -11.92 10.89
CA HIS A 61 42.27 -12.58 11.47
C HIS A 61 43.49 -11.66 11.47
#